data_AF-A0A354GTT2-F1
#
_entry.id   AF-A0A354GTT2-F1
#
_cell.length_a   1.000
_cell.length_b   1.000
_cell.length_c   1.000
_cell.angle_alpha   90.00
_cell.angle_beta   90.00
_cell.angle_gamma   90.00
#
_symmetry.space_group_name_H-M   'P 1'
#
loop_
_entity.id
_entity.type
_entity.pdbx_description
1 polymer ?
#
loop_
_entity_poly.entity_id
_entity_poly.type
_entity_poly.pdbx_seq_one_letter_code
_entity_poly.pdbx_strand_id
1 'polypeptide(L)'
;MPSLTGCAPSLTLANQTPLTEKRMSIRQYVALALMGLAALPFTTVRVRAAEEAAPVAAHIKLSGDLNEAPVSSDSLFGAAAENFKSKLDRIHKAAKDDAVKALYLEIDGVSMGWGKLDELTRAVAEFRKTGKKAFAYMEGGDAKEYLLATSCDEICVPESGWIMLTGVRAEVSFYKDLLDKIGVKADILRMGEAKSAAEPYTQTKMSEASHKQLEGVLDDFYENSMVGRIVKNRGEKKFTAEQVKKIIDNGPYAAHAAEKTGLIDRVVYQKDFEESFKETLKADGVTITRNYGQTKSEELDLSSPFAIFKLMSPS
;
A
#
# COMPACT_ATOMS: atom_id res chain seq x y z
N MET A 1 48.96 62.45 -42.19
CA MET A 1 48.09 63.63 -42.40
C MET A 1 46.69 63.14 -42.70
N PRO A 2 45.61 63.82 -42.26
CA PRO A 2 45.56 65.06 -41.46
C PRO A 2 44.69 64.89 -40.16
N SER A 3 45.08 65.48 -39.03
CA SER A 3 44.64 66.80 -38.47
C SER A 3 43.40 66.66 -37.55
N LEU A 4 43.29 67.21 -36.35
CA LEU A 4 43.50 68.60 -35.88
C LEU A 4 43.63 68.56 -34.32
N THR A 5 44.69 69.07 -33.67
CA THR A 5 44.89 70.45 -33.15
C THR A 5 43.78 71.00 -32.24
N GLY A 6 44.03 71.09 -30.94
CA GLY A 6 44.12 72.36 -30.18
C GLY A 6 43.09 72.33 -29.02
N CYS A 7 43.24 72.91 -27.82
CA CYS A 7 44.06 74.00 -27.29
C CYS A 7 44.12 73.88 -25.74
N ALA A 8 45.14 74.47 -25.12
CA ALA A 8 45.47 74.54 -23.67
C ALA A 8 44.53 75.52 -22.88
N PRO A 9 44.67 75.87 -21.56
CA PRO A 9 45.88 75.79 -20.70
C PRO A 9 45.73 75.53 -19.16
N SER A 10 46.88 75.20 -18.55
CA SER A 10 47.48 75.62 -17.24
C SER A 10 46.60 76.15 -16.09
N LEU A 11 46.80 75.83 -14.80
CA LEU A 11 47.94 76.27 -13.95
C LEU A 11 47.75 75.76 -12.49
N THR A 12 48.85 75.31 -11.83
CA THR A 12 49.19 75.41 -10.37
C THR A 12 48.24 74.83 -9.30
N LEU A 13 48.60 74.28 -8.13
CA LEU A 13 49.75 74.18 -7.21
C LEU A 13 49.34 72.99 -6.28
N ALA A 14 50.16 72.08 -5.75
CA ALA A 14 51.11 72.31 -4.67
C ALA A 14 51.66 70.94 -4.18
N ASN A 15 52.94 70.97 -3.82
CA ASN A 15 53.61 70.21 -2.77
C ASN A 15 53.69 68.67 -2.79
N GLN A 16 54.94 68.25 -2.96
CA GLN A 16 55.50 66.97 -2.54
C GLN A 16 55.74 66.99 -1.01
N THR A 17 55.43 65.89 -0.34
CA THR A 17 56.09 65.46 0.90
C THR A 17 56.40 63.97 0.78
N PRO A 18 57.64 63.52 1.09
CA PRO A 18 58.03 62.12 0.90
C PRO A 18 57.46 61.23 2.01
N LEU A 19 56.97 60.05 1.61
CA LEU A 19 56.61 58.97 2.53
C LEU A 19 57.88 58.38 3.15
N THR A 20 58.03 58.54 4.46
CA THR A 20 59.04 57.86 5.26
C THR A 20 58.60 56.40 5.49
N GLU A 21 59.32 55.45 4.89
CA GLU A 21 59.13 54.03 5.14
C GLU A 21 59.46 53.68 6.60
N LYS A 22 58.43 53.35 7.37
CA LYS A 22 58.58 52.76 8.70
C LYS A 22 58.74 51.25 8.54
N ARG A 23 59.98 50.76 8.49
CA ARG A 23 60.27 49.32 8.49
C ARG A 23 59.84 48.69 9.82
N MET A 24 58.73 47.95 9.81
CA MET A 24 58.31 47.13 10.95
C MET A 24 59.25 45.94 11.13
N SER A 25 59.54 45.60 12.39
CA SER A 25 60.48 44.53 12.72
C SER A 25 59.82 43.16 12.57
N ILE A 26 60.61 42.14 12.22
CA ILE A 26 60.18 40.75 11.97
C ILE A 26 59.36 40.16 13.14
N ARG A 27 59.57 40.66 14.37
CA ARG A 27 58.78 40.25 15.56
C ARG A 27 57.30 40.63 15.46
N GLN A 28 56.95 41.71 14.75
CA GLN A 28 55.56 42.15 14.56
C GLN A 28 54.82 41.28 13.54
N TYR A 29 55.49 40.76 12.52
CA TYR A 29 54.90 39.81 11.57
C TYR A 29 54.65 38.43 12.20
N VAL A 30 55.54 37.96 13.08
CA VAL A 30 55.35 36.68 13.79
C VAL A 30 54.18 36.76 14.78
N ALA A 31 53.98 37.90 15.44
CA ALA A 31 52.82 38.10 16.32
C ALA A 31 51.49 38.15 15.55
N LEU A 32 51.45 38.76 14.36
CA LEU A 32 50.29 38.76 13.48
C LEU A 32 50.02 37.38 12.86
N ALA A 33 51.05 36.60 12.55
CA ALA A 33 50.90 35.24 12.02
C ALA A 33 50.40 34.24 13.09
N LEU A 34 50.79 34.41 14.37
CA LEU A 34 50.33 33.56 15.46
C LEU A 34 48.90 33.90 15.92
N MET A 35 48.48 35.17 15.85
CA MET A 35 47.07 35.54 16.11
C MET A 35 46.11 35.17 14.97
N GLY A 36 46.60 35.05 13.73
CA GLY A 36 45.79 34.66 12.56
C GLY A 36 45.40 33.18 12.50
N LEU A 37 46.06 32.30 13.26
CA LEU A 37 45.81 30.86 13.24
C LEU A 37 44.83 30.36 14.33
N ALA A 38 44.43 31.23 15.25
CA ALA A 38 43.61 30.86 16.42
C ALA A 38 42.09 31.06 16.23
N ALA A 39 41.63 31.43 15.03
CA ALA A 39 40.23 31.79 14.78
C ALA A 39 39.62 31.10 13.54
N LEU A 40 40.00 29.86 13.25
CA LEU A 40 39.12 28.99 12.48
C LEU A 40 38.13 28.37 13.47
N PRO A 41 36.82 28.69 13.38
CA PRO A 41 35.84 27.92 14.12
C PRO A 41 35.94 26.49 13.62
N PHE A 42 36.53 25.61 14.42
CA PHE A 42 36.34 24.17 14.30
C PHE A 42 34.86 23.92 14.59
N THR A 43 34.03 24.15 13.57
CA THR A 43 32.67 23.63 13.51
C THR A 43 32.84 22.13 13.45
N THR A 44 32.84 21.52 14.63
CA THR A 44 32.55 20.10 14.74
C THR A 44 31.14 19.95 14.18
N VAL A 45 31.07 19.55 12.90
CA VAL A 45 29.87 18.98 12.32
C VAL A 45 29.63 17.72 13.14
N ARG A 46 28.90 17.85 14.25
CA ARG A 46 28.24 16.73 14.88
C ARG A 46 27.23 16.26 13.84
N VAL A 47 27.67 15.30 13.03
CA VAL A 47 26.75 14.36 12.39
C VAL A 47 26.04 13.72 13.55
N ARG A 48 24.85 14.25 13.88
CA ARG A 48 23.90 13.58 14.74
C ARG A 48 23.61 12.30 13.97
N ALA A 49 24.25 11.20 14.36
CA ALA A 49 23.84 9.89 13.91
C ALA A 49 22.33 9.87 14.10
N ALA A 50 21.59 9.80 13.00
CA ALA A 50 20.16 9.62 13.07
C ALA A 50 19.97 8.41 13.99
N GLU A 51 19.30 8.61 15.10
CA GLU A 51 18.87 7.52 15.96
C GLU A 51 18.08 6.58 15.03
N GLU A 52 18.72 5.48 14.66
CA GLU A 52 18.22 4.59 13.62
C GLU A 52 16.90 4.05 14.16
N ALA A 53 15.79 4.49 13.58
CA ALA A 53 14.47 4.12 14.04
C ALA A 53 14.39 2.59 14.07
N ALA A 54 13.95 2.04 15.21
CA ALA A 54 13.96 0.60 15.44
C ALA A 54 13.29 -0.13 14.26
N PRO A 55 13.82 -1.26 13.80
CA PRO A 55 13.27 -1.96 12.65
C PRO A 55 11.81 -2.39 12.93
N VAL A 56 10.92 -2.10 11.98
CA VAL A 56 9.48 -2.33 12.13
C VAL A 56 8.96 -3.36 11.14
N ALA A 57 8.09 -4.24 11.61
CA ALA A 57 7.12 -4.94 10.77
C ALA A 57 5.83 -4.11 10.71
N ALA A 58 5.53 -3.56 9.53
CA ALA A 58 4.36 -2.71 9.31
C ALA A 58 3.12 -3.61 9.22
N HIS A 59 2.27 -3.58 10.25
CA HIS A 59 1.03 -4.35 10.27
C HIS A 59 -0.13 -3.55 9.68
N ILE A 60 -0.81 -4.14 8.71
CA ILE A 60 -1.98 -3.57 8.04
C ILE A 60 -3.07 -4.63 8.01
N LYS A 61 -4.19 -4.36 8.69
CA LYS A 61 -5.38 -5.21 8.65
C LYS A 61 -6.33 -4.78 7.53
N LEU A 62 -6.71 -5.76 6.72
CA LEU A 62 -7.77 -5.68 5.73
C LEU A 62 -8.94 -6.53 6.24
N SER A 63 -10.10 -5.91 6.44
CA SER A 63 -11.31 -6.60 6.89
C SER A 63 -12.58 -5.87 6.46
N GLY A 64 -13.67 -6.60 6.29
CA GLY A 64 -14.97 -6.06 5.92
C GLY A 64 -15.01 -5.47 4.51
N ASP A 65 -15.92 -4.53 4.28
CA ASP A 65 -16.04 -3.83 3.00
C ASP A 65 -14.97 -2.74 2.86
N LEU A 66 -14.17 -2.83 1.80
CA LEU A 66 -13.15 -1.83 1.47
C LEU A 66 -13.80 -0.64 0.74
N ASN A 67 -14.48 0.26 1.47
CA ASN A 67 -15.17 1.41 0.86
C ASN A 67 -14.18 2.41 0.23
N GLU A 68 -14.47 2.90 -0.97
CA GLU A 68 -13.65 3.93 -1.66
C GLU A 68 -14.08 5.35 -1.32
N ALA A 69 -15.32 5.53 -0.87
CA ALA A 69 -15.83 6.84 -0.52
C ALA A 69 -15.01 7.47 0.61
N PRO A 70 -14.88 8.81 0.65
CA PRO A 70 -14.37 9.50 1.82
C PRO A 70 -15.23 9.10 3.02
N VAL A 71 -14.59 8.50 4.00
CA VAL A 71 -15.17 8.25 5.32
C VAL A 71 -15.36 9.57 6.03
N SER A 72 -16.57 9.85 6.50
CA SER A 72 -16.81 10.99 7.38
C SER A 72 -16.01 10.79 8.66
N SER A 73 -15.31 11.84 9.09
CA SER A 73 -14.55 11.86 10.35
C SER A 73 -15.43 11.80 11.60
N ASP A 74 -16.75 11.85 11.43
CA ASP A 74 -17.72 12.15 12.48
C ASP A 74 -18.13 10.93 13.31
N SER A 75 -17.24 9.95 13.43
CA SER A 75 -17.47 8.81 14.30
C SER A 75 -17.30 9.25 15.76
N LEU A 76 -18.41 9.68 16.37
CA LEU A 76 -18.49 10.07 17.78
C LEU A 76 -18.17 8.93 18.76
N PHE A 77 -18.21 7.67 18.32
CA PHE A 77 -18.11 6.49 19.19
C PHE A 77 -17.15 5.41 18.66
N GLY A 78 -16.16 5.75 17.83
CA GLY A 78 -15.19 4.77 17.37
C GLY A 78 -14.13 5.33 16.44
N ALA A 79 -13.09 4.52 16.18
CA ALA A 79 -12.04 4.85 15.22
C ALA A 79 -12.66 5.27 13.88
N ALA A 80 -12.13 6.34 13.28
CA ALA A 80 -12.54 6.77 11.95
C ALA A 80 -12.52 5.56 11.00
N ALA A 81 -13.66 5.30 10.35
CA ALA A 81 -13.73 4.29 9.30
C ALA A 81 -12.60 4.59 8.31
N GLU A 82 -11.87 3.58 7.84
CA GLU A 82 -10.77 3.81 6.92
C GLU A 82 -11.19 3.44 5.51
N ASN A 83 -11.00 4.35 4.56
CA ASN A 83 -11.27 4.05 3.16
C ASN A 83 -10.15 3.19 2.53
N PHE A 84 -10.48 2.57 1.40
CA PHE A 84 -9.60 1.71 0.63
C PHE A 84 -8.30 2.41 0.21
N LYS A 85 -8.41 3.66 -0.23
CA LYS A 85 -7.25 4.47 -0.65
C LYS A 85 -6.24 4.65 0.49
N SER A 86 -6.70 4.94 1.71
CA SER A 86 -5.82 5.08 2.88
C SER A 86 -5.04 3.79 3.15
N LYS A 87 -5.69 2.63 3.04
CA LYS A 87 -5.03 1.32 3.20
C LYS A 87 -3.94 1.09 2.13
N LEU A 88 -4.22 1.43 0.87
CA LEU A 88 -3.23 1.38 -0.21
C LEU A 88 -2.06 2.34 0.03
N ASP A 89 -2.35 3.59 0.38
CA ASP A 89 -1.34 4.61 0.66
C ASP A 89 -0.40 4.17 1.79
N ARG A 90 -0.92 3.46 2.81
CA ARG A 90 -0.13 2.89 3.89
C ARG A 90 0.83 1.80 3.43
N ILE A 91 0.43 0.93 2.50
CA ILE A 91 1.33 -0.06 1.89
C ILE A 91 2.45 0.64 1.12
N HIS A 92 2.11 1.65 0.29
CA HIS A 92 3.11 2.43 -0.44
C HIS A 92 4.03 3.24 0.49
N LYS A 93 3.51 3.77 1.60
CA LYS A 93 4.30 4.45 2.62
C LYS A 93 5.29 3.49 3.28
N ALA A 94 4.82 2.30 3.68
CA ALA A 94 5.67 1.26 4.26
C ALA A 94 6.79 0.83 3.30
N ALA A 95 6.53 0.80 1.99
CA ALA A 95 7.54 0.50 0.98
C ALA A 95 8.68 1.55 0.99
N LYS A 96 8.36 2.83 1.19
CA LYS A 96 9.30 3.96 1.17
C LYS A 96 9.97 4.26 2.53
N ASP A 97 9.50 3.64 3.61
CA ASP A 97 10.03 3.86 4.96
C ASP A 97 11.22 2.93 5.25
N ASP A 98 12.41 3.49 5.45
CA ASP A 98 13.65 2.73 5.71
C ASP A 98 13.64 1.97 7.05
N ALA A 99 12.82 2.40 8.00
CA ALA A 99 12.62 1.70 9.28
C ALA A 99 11.81 0.40 9.08
N VAL A 100 10.93 0.35 8.07
CA VAL A 100 10.12 -0.82 7.78
C VAL A 100 10.96 -1.89 7.11
N LYS A 101 11.07 -3.07 7.74
CA LYS A 101 11.79 -4.24 7.21
C LYS A 101 10.86 -5.30 6.64
N ALA A 102 9.59 -5.31 7.06
CA ALA A 102 8.59 -6.24 6.56
C ALA A 102 7.19 -5.65 6.55
N LEU A 103 6.36 -6.16 5.64
CA LEU A 103 4.91 -5.97 5.64
C LEU A 103 4.27 -7.19 6.28
N TYR A 104 3.42 -6.97 7.27
CA TYR A 104 2.51 -7.96 7.83
C TYR A 104 1.09 -7.57 7.42
N LEU A 105 0.57 -8.29 6.42
CA LEU A 105 -0.79 -8.14 5.93
C LEU A 105 -1.71 -9.14 6.65
N GLU A 106 -2.61 -8.64 7.49
CA GLU A 106 -3.67 -9.45 8.10
C GLU A 106 -4.93 -9.34 7.22
N ILE A 107 -5.41 -10.46 6.69
CA ILE A 107 -6.57 -10.53 5.80
C ILE A 107 -7.66 -11.34 6.51
N ASP A 108 -8.80 -10.69 6.76
CA ASP A 108 -9.86 -11.24 7.61
C ASP A 108 -11.25 -10.79 7.14
N GLY A 109 -11.95 -11.66 6.41
CA GLY A 109 -13.32 -11.43 5.96
C GLY A 109 -13.46 -10.21 5.05
N VAL A 110 -12.58 -10.09 4.05
CA VAL A 110 -12.53 -8.93 3.14
C VAL A 110 -13.48 -9.11 1.97
N SER A 111 -14.42 -8.18 1.83
CA SER A 111 -15.28 -8.06 0.66
C SER A 111 -14.65 -7.11 -0.36
N MET A 112 -14.24 -7.66 -1.51
CA MET A 112 -13.60 -6.90 -2.59
C MET A 112 -13.98 -7.38 -3.99
N GLY A 113 -14.04 -6.42 -4.91
CA GLY A 113 -14.10 -6.67 -6.36
C GLY A 113 -12.73 -6.95 -6.96
N TRP A 114 -12.70 -7.45 -8.19
CA TRP A 114 -11.46 -7.78 -8.91
C TRP A 114 -10.50 -6.59 -9.06
N GLY A 115 -11.02 -5.38 -9.31
CA GLY A 115 -10.19 -4.17 -9.40
C GLY A 115 -9.43 -3.84 -8.11
N LYS A 116 -10.12 -3.91 -6.96
CA LYS A 116 -9.50 -3.67 -5.64
C LYS A 116 -8.46 -4.74 -5.31
N LEU A 117 -8.75 -6.00 -5.63
CA LEU A 117 -7.79 -7.10 -5.51
C LEU A 117 -6.53 -6.82 -6.36
N ASP A 118 -6.69 -6.32 -7.57
CA ASP A 118 -5.57 -5.97 -8.46
C ASP A 118 -4.73 -4.81 -7.96
N GLU A 119 -5.35 -3.79 -7.37
CA GLU A 119 -4.63 -2.67 -6.77
C GLU A 119 -3.84 -3.11 -5.54
N LEU A 120 -4.46 -3.89 -4.63
CA LEU A 120 -3.76 -4.43 -3.46
C LEU A 120 -2.61 -5.35 -3.85
N THR A 121 -2.85 -6.27 -4.80
CA THR A 121 -1.81 -7.19 -5.30
C THR A 121 -0.64 -6.41 -5.89
N ARG A 122 -0.91 -5.33 -6.64
CA ARG A 122 0.14 -4.46 -7.20
C ARG A 122 0.90 -3.72 -6.11
N ALA A 123 0.21 -3.16 -5.11
CA ALA A 123 0.85 -2.46 -4.00
C ALA A 123 1.78 -3.40 -3.20
N VAL A 124 1.35 -4.63 -2.92
CA VAL A 124 2.20 -5.64 -2.25
C VAL A 124 3.39 -6.04 -3.13
N ALA A 125 3.18 -6.23 -4.43
CA ALA A 125 4.28 -6.54 -5.36
C ALA A 125 5.30 -5.39 -5.44
N GLU A 126 4.85 -4.13 -5.44
CA GLU A 126 5.73 -2.95 -5.38
C GLU A 126 6.49 -2.87 -4.06
N PHE A 127 5.84 -3.15 -2.93
CA PHE A 127 6.51 -3.27 -1.64
C PHE A 127 7.63 -4.31 -1.70
N ARG A 128 7.37 -5.51 -2.24
CA ARG A 128 8.37 -6.58 -2.35
C ARG A 128 9.53 -6.25 -3.28
N LYS A 129 9.31 -5.45 -4.33
CA LYS A 129 10.39 -4.97 -5.22
C LYS A 129 11.45 -4.15 -4.50
N THR A 130 11.16 -3.60 -3.32
CA THR A 130 12.14 -2.89 -2.48
C THR A 130 13.14 -3.84 -1.80
N GLY A 131 12.96 -5.16 -1.91
CA GLY A 131 13.76 -6.19 -1.24
C GLY A 131 13.25 -6.55 0.16
N LYS A 132 12.23 -5.85 0.66
CA LYS A 132 11.55 -6.13 1.93
C LYS A 132 10.61 -7.34 1.81
N LYS A 133 10.42 -8.05 2.92
CA LYS A 133 9.56 -9.25 2.97
C LYS A 133 8.11 -8.90 3.27
N ALA A 134 7.18 -9.55 2.58
CA ALA A 134 5.74 -9.43 2.86
C ALA A 134 5.18 -10.76 3.33
N PHE A 135 4.44 -10.74 4.44
CA PHE A 135 3.79 -11.91 5.01
C PHE A 135 2.29 -11.68 5.04
N ALA A 136 1.52 -12.69 4.67
CA ALA A 136 0.07 -12.73 4.82
C ALA A 136 -0.29 -13.66 5.99
N TYR A 137 -1.16 -13.19 6.87
CA TYR A 137 -1.83 -14.03 7.86
C TYR A 137 -3.34 -13.98 7.60
N MET A 138 -3.97 -15.15 7.58
CA MET A 138 -5.42 -15.29 7.40
C MET A 138 -5.95 -16.28 8.43
N GLU A 139 -7.06 -15.97 9.09
CA GLU A 139 -7.79 -16.97 9.91
C GLU A 139 -8.44 -18.06 9.05
N GLY A 140 -8.72 -17.71 7.80
CA GLY A 140 -9.30 -18.50 6.73
C GLY A 140 -9.71 -17.51 5.65
N GLY A 141 -10.04 -17.98 4.45
CA GLY A 141 -10.43 -17.02 3.42
C GLY A 141 -11.01 -17.61 2.16
N ASP A 142 -11.75 -16.77 1.47
CA ASP A 142 -12.29 -17.07 0.16
C ASP A 142 -11.22 -17.03 -0.95
N ALA A 143 -11.61 -17.34 -2.18
CA ALA A 143 -10.68 -17.33 -3.30
C ALA A 143 -9.99 -15.98 -3.49
N LYS A 144 -10.67 -14.84 -3.29
CA LYS A 144 -10.08 -13.50 -3.52
C LYS A 144 -9.12 -13.13 -2.39
N GLU A 145 -9.46 -13.45 -1.15
CA GLU A 145 -8.56 -13.29 0.00
C GLU A 145 -7.28 -14.11 -0.20
N TYR A 146 -7.43 -15.37 -0.60
CA TYR A 146 -6.29 -16.23 -0.94
C TYR A 146 -5.47 -15.66 -2.10
N LEU A 147 -6.12 -15.20 -3.18
CA LEU A 147 -5.44 -14.59 -4.33
C LEU A 147 -4.65 -13.34 -3.93
N LEU A 148 -5.14 -12.54 -2.99
CA LEU A 148 -4.38 -11.43 -2.41
C LEU A 148 -3.17 -11.95 -1.62
N ALA A 149 -3.37 -12.93 -0.75
CA ALA A 149 -2.31 -13.52 0.05
C ALA A 149 -1.17 -14.11 -0.81
N THR A 150 -1.49 -14.64 -2.01
CA THR A 150 -0.45 -15.12 -2.94
C THR A 150 0.59 -14.05 -3.31
N SER A 151 0.24 -12.77 -3.25
CA SER A 151 1.16 -11.67 -3.54
C SER A 151 2.28 -11.49 -2.51
N CYS A 152 2.12 -12.07 -1.31
CA CYS A 152 3.12 -12.08 -0.24
C CYS A 152 4.18 -13.16 -0.47
N ASP A 153 5.32 -13.05 0.23
CA ASP A 153 6.37 -14.07 0.23
C ASP A 153 5.95 -15.33 0.99
N GLU A 154 5.09 -15.18 1.99
CA GLU A 154 4.66 -16.27 2.87
C GLU A 154 3.20 -16.09 3.28
N ILE A 155 2.46 -17.20 3.35
CA ILE A 155 1.06 -17.27 3.76
C ILE A 155 0.94 -18.20 4.98
N CYS A 156 0.47 -17.63 6.08
CA CYS A 156 0.24 -18.31 7.35
C CYS A 156 -1.26 -18.40 7.65
N VAL A 157 -1.68 -19.55 8.16
CA VAL A 157 -3.08 -19.82 8.55
C VAL A 157 -3.08 -20.64 9.85
N PRO A 158 -3.99 -20.40 10.81
CA PRO A 158 -4.07 -21.23 12.02
C PRO A 158 -4.59 -22.63 11.70
N GLU A 159 -4.41 -23.57 12.62
CA GLU A 159 -4.86 -24.96 12.45
C GLU A 159 -6.38 -25.07 12.21
N SER A 160 -7.16 -24.18 12.82
CA SER A 160 -8.62 -24.07 12.62
C SER A 160 -9.03 -23.43 11.29
N GLY A 161 -8.08 -22.93 10.50
CA GLY A 161 -8.34 -22.19 9.28
C GLY A 161 -8.58 -23.06 8.04
N TRP A 162 -9.00 -22.41 6.97
CA TRP A 162 -9.43 -23.04 5.72
C TRP A 162 -9.22 -22.10 4.53
N ILE A 163 -9.10 -22.68 3.33
CA ILE A 163 -8.94 -21.97 2.07
C ILE A 163 -10.05 -22.39 1.10
N MET A 164 -10.91 -21.43 0.70
CA MET A 164 -12.05 -21.64 -0.19
C MET A 164 -11.69 -21.48 -1.66
N LEU A 165 -10.83 -22.35 -2.17
CA LEU A 165 -10.40 -22.28 -3.57
C LEU A 165 -11.20 -23.27 -4.43
N THR A 166 -12.36 -22.84 -4.95
CA THR A 166 -13.31 -23.69 -5.70
C THR A 166 -13.76 -23.12 -7.06
N GLY A 167 -13.00 -22.20 -7.63
CA GLY A 167 -13.25 -21.67 -8.97
C GLY A 167 -14.21 -20.47 -8.98
N VAL A 168 -14.82 -20.23 -10.14
CA VAL A 168 -15.72 -19.09 -10.38
C VAL A 168 -17.10 -19.60 -10.79
N ARG A 169 -18.15 -18.91 -10.33
CA ARG A 169 -19.53 -19.15 -10.76
C ARG A 169 -20.27 -17.83 -10.90
N ALA A 170 -21.26 -17.81 -11.78
CA ALA A 170 -22.26 -16.76 -11.86
C ALA A 170 -23.65 -17.38 -11.91
N GLU A 171 -24.59 -16.78 -11.20
CA GLU A 171 -25.97 -17.23 -11.13
C GLU A 171 -26.89 -16.08 -11.53
N VAL A 172 -27.88 -16.39 -12.36
CA VAL A 172 -28.91 -15.43 -12.76
C VAL A 172 -30.25 -16.08 -12.52
N SER A 173 -31.05 -15.42 -11.67
CA SER A 173 -32.40 -15.85 -11.35
C SER A 173 -33.38 -15.35 -12.41
N PHE A 174 -34.36 -16.20 -12.76
CA PHE A 174 -35.43 -15.86 -13.71
C PHE A 174 -36.79 -15.84 -12.99
N TYR A 175 -37.55 -14.78 -13.25
CA TYR A 175 -38.78 -14.43 -12.53
C TYR A 175 -40.01 -14.40 -13.43
N LYS A 176 -39.89 -14.65 -14.73
CA LYS A 176 -41.02 -14.58 -15.67
C LYS A 176 -42.26 -15.35 -15.20
N ASP A 177 -42.10 -16.62 -14.80
CA ASP A 177 -43.23 -17.44 -14.38
C ASP A 177 -43.84 -16.98 -13.04
N LEU A 178 -43.06 -16.33 -12.18
CA LEU A 178 -43.57 -15.67 -10.98
C LEU A 178 -44.44 -14.47 -11.37
N LEU A 179 -43.95 -13.64 -12.29
CA LEU A 179 -44.66 -12.44 -12.77
C LEU A 179 -45.98 -12.82 -13.45
N ASP A 180 -45.98 -13.85 -14.30
CA ASP A 180 -47.20 -14.34 -14.96
C ASP A 180 -48.25 -14.80 -13.94
N LYS A 181 -47.84 -15.50 -12.87
CA LYS A 181 -48.74 -15.97 -11.81
C LYS A 181 -49.42 -14.85 -11.05
N ILE A 182 -48.76 -13.72 -10.88
CA ILE A 182 -49.30 -12.55 -10.17
C ILE A 182 -49.95 -11.53 -11.13
N GLY A 183 -50.10 -11.88 -12.41
CA GLY A 183 -50.72 -11.02 -13.42
C GLY A 183 -49.88 -9.81 -13.83
N VAL A 184 -48.56 -9.84 -13.59
CA VAL A 184 -47.63 -8.77 -13.97
C VAL A 184 -46.92 -9.14 -15.27
N LYS A 185 -46.89 -8.21 -16.24
CA LYS A 185 -46.17 -8.38 -17.50
C LYS A 185 -45.03 -7.37 -17.58
N ALA A 186 -43.80 -7.87 -17.74
CA ALA A 186 -42.65 -7.03 -18.03
C ALA A 186 -42.63 -6.66 -19.52
N ASP A 187 -42.77 -5.37 -19.83
CA ASP A 187 -42.59 -4.82 -21.18
C ASP A 187 -41.28 -4.04 -21.24
N ILE A 188 -40.24 -4.66 -21.79
CA ILE A 188 -38.89 -4.11 -21.83
C ILE A 188 -38.38 -4.16 -23.27
N LEU A 189 -38.15 -2.98 -23.84
CA LEU A 189 -37.50 -2.84 -25.14
C LEU A 189 -35.99 -3.03 -24.97
N ARG A 190 -35.41 -3.96 -25.73
CA ARG A 190 -33.95 -4.15 -25.83
C ARG A 190 -33.48 -4.00 -27.26
N MET A 191 -32.30 -3.41 -27.41
CA MET A 191 -31.55 -3.40 -28.66
C MET A 191 -30.16 -3.99 -28.40
N GLY A 192 -29.78 -4.98 -29.21
CA GLY A 192 -28.56 -5.77 -29.05
C GLY A 192 -28.82 -7.15 -28.43
N GLU A 193 -28.29 -8.19 -29.07
CA GLU A 193 -28.47 -9.59 -28.66
C GLU A 193 -27.85 -9.87 -27.28
N ALA A 194 -26.69 -9.28 -27.01
CA ALA A 194 -25.97 -9.39 -25.73
C ALA A 194 -26.58 -8.53 -24.59
N LYS A 195 -27.65 -7.75 -24.86
CA LYS A 195 -28.29 -6.94 -23.81
C LYS A 195 -29.26 -7.79 -22.99
N SER A 196 -28.71 -8.53 -22.03
CA SER A 196 -29.37 -9.60 -21.29
C SER A 196 -30.14 -9.17 -20.03
N ALA A 197 -30.02 -7.90 -19.61
CA ALA A 197 -30.62 -7.40 -18.37
C ALA A 197 -32.16 -7.55 -18.29
N ALA A 198 -32.83 -7.67 -19.44
CA ALA A 198 -34.28 -7.88 -19.52
C ALA A 198 -34.69 -9.37 -19.40
N GLU A 199 -33.77 -10.30 -19.65
CA GLU A 199 -34.07 -11.73 -19.74
C GLU A 199 -34.61 -12.32 -18.42
N PRO A 200 -34.08 -11.96 -17.23
CA PRO A 200 -34.65 -12.40 -15.95
C PRO A 200 -36.16 -12.15 -15.80
N TYR A 201 -36.68 -11.10 -16.43
CA TYR A 201 -38.09 -10.71 -16.29
C TYR A 201 -38.98 -11.19 -17.45
N THR A 202 -38.37 -11.54 -18.58
CA THR A 202 -39.10 -11.83 -19.83
C THR A 202 -38.95 -13.28 -20.28
N GLN A 203 -37.96 -14.01 -19.76
CA GLN A 203 -37.62 -15.38 -20.11
C GLN A 203 -37.54 -16.27 -18.86
N THR A 204 -37.44 -17.58 -19.04
CA THR A 204 -37.28 -18.56 -17.95
C THR A 204 -35.86 -19.12 -17.83
N LYS A 205 -34.98 -18.79 -18.78
CA LYS A 205 -33.59 -19.21 -18.84
C LYS A 205 -32.77 -18.20 -19.65
N MET A 206 -31.45 -18.27 -19.55
CA MET A 206 -30.54 -17.45 -20.36
C MET A 206 -30.72 -17.77 -21.84
N SER A 207 -30.65 -16.74 -22.69
CA SER A 207 -30.46 -16.96 -24.12
C SER A 207 -29.04 -17.47 -24.40
N GLU A 208 -28.83 -18.10 -25.57
CA GLU A 208 -27.50 -18.59 -25.98
C GLU A 208 -26.46 -17.46 -26.04
N ALA A 209 -26.86 -16.28 -26.51
CA ALA A 209 -25.99 -15.11 -26.57
C ALA A 209 -25.57 -14.64 -25.18
N SER A 210 -26.51 -14.53 -24.24
CA SER A 210 -26.22 -14.19 -22.84
C SER A 210 -25.34 -15.24 -22.16
N HIS A 211 -25.62 -16.52 -22.39
CA HIS A 211 -24.83 -17.62 -21.83
C HIS A 211 -23.38 -17.55 -22.31
N LYS A 212 -23.17 -17.47 -23.62
CA LYS A 212 -21.83 -17.38 -24.22
C LYS A 212 -21.05 -16.16 -23.74
N GLN A 213 -21.73 -15.02 -23.57
CA GLN A 213 -21.10 -13.82 -23.03
C GLN A 213 -20.64 -14.02 -21.58
N LEU A 214 -21.52 -14.56 -20.73
CA LEU A 214 -21.20 -14.78 -19.33
C LEU A 214 -20.11 -15.83 -19.15
N GLU A 215 -20.17 -16.92 -19.92
CA GLU A 215 -19.15 -17.97 -19.99
C GLU A 215 -17.79 -17.38 -20.35
N GLY A 216 -17.69 -16.57 -21.40
CA GLY A 216 -16.43 -15.92 -21.77
C GLY A 216 -15.84 -15.00 -20.69
N VAL A 217 -16.70 -14.32 -19.90
CA VAL A 217 -16.23 -13.51 -18.75
C VAL A 217 -15.72 -14.41 -17.61
N LEU A 218 -16.43 -15.52 -17.33
CA LEU A 218 -16.01 -16.48 -16.31
C LEU A 218 -14.71 -17.18 -16.69
N ASP A 219 -14.54 -17.55 -17.96
CA ASP A 219 -13.32 -18.17 -18.47
C ASP A 219 -12.11 -17.24 -18.27
N ASP A 220 -12.25 -15.95 -18.57
CA ASP A 220 -11.19 -14.96 -18.35
C ASP A 220 -10.85 -14.82 -16.85
N PHE A 221 -11.86 -14.74 -15.98
CA PHE A 221 -11.62 -14.69 -14.54
C PHE A 221 -10.97 -15.97 -14.01
N TYR A 222 -11.37 -17.15 -14.49
CA TYR A 222 -10.79 -18.41 -14.08
C TYR A 222 -9.35 -18.55 -14.56
N GLU A 223 -9.11 -18.42 -15.85
CA GLU A 223 -7.80 -18.66 -16.48
C GLU A 223 -6.79 -17.58 -16.10
N ASN A 224 -7.14 -16.30 -16.23
CA ASN A 224 -6.19 -15.21 -16.07
C ASN A 224 -6.16 -14.69 -14.63
N SER A 225 -7.33 -14.46 -14.02
CA SER A 225 -7.39 -13.78 -12.72
C SER A 225 -7.15 -14.73 -11.53
N MET A 226 -7.51 -16.01 -11.67
CA MET A 226 -7.30 -17.04 -10.65
C MET A 226 -6.08 -17.92 -10.96
N VAL A 227 -6.14 -18.76 -12.00
CA VAL A 227 -5.06 -19.74 -12.31
C VAL A 227 -3.75 -19.02 -12.61
N GLY A 228 -3.76 -18.10 -13.57
CA GLY A 228 -2.58 -17.34 -13.99
C GLY A 228 -1.96 -16.55 -12.84
N ARG A 229 -2.78 -15.98 -11.94
CA ARG A 229 -2.29 -15.26 -10.76
C ARG A 229 -1.61 -16.17 -9.76
N ILE A 230 -2.18 -17.34 -9.45
CA ILE A 230 -1.57 -18.30 -8.52
C ILE A 230 -0.22 -18.76 -9.06
N VAL A 231 -0.16 -19.15 -10.33
CA VAL A 231 1.09 -19.57 -11.01
C VAL A 231 2.13 -18.45 -10.95
N LYS A 232 1.74 -17.21 -11.31
CA LYS A 232 2.63 -16.05 -11.30
C LYS A 232 3.18 -15.74 -9.91
N ASN A 233 2.30 -15.73 -8.91
CA ASN A 233 2.64 -15.21 -7.58
C ASN A 233 3.32 -16.25 -6.68
N ARG A 234 2.87 -17.52 -6.74
CA ARG A 234 3.47 -18.65 -6.01
C ARG A 234 4.67 -19.26 -6.75
N GLY A 235 4.87 -18.85 -8.00
CA GLY A 235 6.01 -19.20 -8.84
C GLY A 235 5.73 -20.42 -9.73
N GLU A 236 6.10 -20.31 -11.01
CA GLU A 236 5.97 -21.38 -12.01
C GLU A 236 6.71 -22.67 -11.64
N LYS A 237 7.73 -22.57 -10.79
CA LYS A 237 8.47 -23.74 -10.26
C LYS A 237 7.67 -24.50 -9.21
N LYS A 238 6.71 -23.86 -8.53
CA LYS A 238 5.87 -24.46 -7.50
C LYS A 238 4.60 -25.06 -8.11
N PHE A 239 4.01 -24.38 -9.10
CA PHE A 239 2.78 -24.82 -9.74
C PHE A 239 2.78 -24.60 -11.26
N THR A 240 2.33 -25.60 -12.01
CA THR A 240 1.86 -25.43 -13.40
C THR A 240 0.37 -25.05 -13.41
N ALA A 241 -0.11 -24.48 -14.52
CA ALA A 241 -1.53 -24.14 -14.67
C ALA A 241 -2.43 -25.36 -14.48
N GLU A 242 -2.06 -26.53 -15.03
CA GLU A 242 -2.83 -27.77 -14.91
C GLU A 242 -2.88 -28.29 -13.47
N GLN A 243 -1.79 -28.12 -12.71
CA GLN A 243 -1.76 -28.46 -11.29
C GLN A 243 -2.69 -27.54 -10.51
N VAL A 244 -2.67 -26.23 -10.78
CA VAL A 244 -3.58 -25.27 -10.12
C VAL A 244 -5.04 -25.61 -10.45
N LYS A 245 -5.38 -25.94 -11.70
CA LYS A 245 -6.75 -26.35 -12.08
C LYS A 245 -7.19 -27.57 -11.27
N LYS A 246 -6.36 -28.61 -11.19
CA LYS A 246 -6.63 -29.78 -10.34
C LYS A 246 -6.78 -29.44 -8.87
N ILE A 247 -5.99 -28.50 -8.35
CA ILE A 247 -6.14 -28.05 -6.96
C ILE A 247 -7.49 -27.35 -6.77
N ILE A 248 -7.88 -26.47 -7.68
CA ILE A 248 -9.18 -25.81 -7.63
C ILE A 248 -10.33 -26.83 -7.68
N ASP A 249 -10.25 -27.84 -8.54
CA ASP A 249 -11.28 -28.88 -8.70
C ASP A 249 -11.42 -29.78 -7.45
N ASN A 250 -10.40 -29.83 -6.60
CA ASN A 250 -10.38 -30.65 -5.38
C ASN A 250 -10.55 -29.83 -4.09
N GLY A 251 -10.73 -28.50 -4.18
CA GLY A 251 -11.04 -27.67 -3.01
C GLY A 251 -12.44 -27.97 -2.45
N PRO A 252 -12.79 -27.50 -1.23
CA PRO A 252 -11.98 -26.71 -0.27
C PRO A 252 -10.80 -27.45 0.38
N TYR A 253 -9.94 -26.67 1.04
CA TYR A 253 -8.83 -27.20 1.86
C TYR A 253 -8.88 -26.71 3.31
N ALA A 254 -8.74 -27.61 4.27
CA ALA A 254 -8.37 -27.27 5.65
C ALA A 254 -6.87 -26.90 5.73
N ALA A 255 -6.43 -26.20 6.78
CA ALA A 255 -5.07 -25.67 6.92
C ALA A 255 -3.94 -26.67 6.57
N HIS A 256 -3.90 -27.84 7.19
CA HIS A 256 -2.86 -28.84 6.90
C HIS A 256 -2.94 -29.41 5.48
N ALA A 257 -4.15 -29.52 4.90
CA ALA A 257 -4.30 -29.95 3.52
C ALA A 257 -3.79 -28.88 2.56
N ALA A 258 -4.06 -27.60 2.86
CA ALA A 258 -3.57 -26.46 2.09
C ALA A 258 -2.03 -26.33 2.18
N GLU A 259 -1.44 -26.63 3.34
CA GLU A 259 0.02 -26.66 3.50
C GLU A 259 0.64 -27.79 2.68
N LYS A 260 0.05 -29.00 2.74
CA LYS A 260 0.52 -30.17 1.97
C LYS A 260 0.41 -29.96 0.46
N THR A 261 -0.62 -29.26 -0.03
CA THR A 261 -0.74 -28.89 -1.44
C THR A 261 0.16 -27.72 -1.83
N GLY A 262 0.76 -27.02 -0.85
CA GLY A 262 1.59 -25.84 -1.04
C GLY A 262 0.81 -24.55 -1.28
N LEU A 263 -0.51 -24.57 -1.10
CA LEU A 263 -1.35 -23.37 -1.19
C LEU A 263 -0.91 -22.34 -0.15
N ILE A 264 -0.64 -22.77 1.08
CA ILE A 264 -0.07 -21.96 2.16
C ILE A 264 1.36 -22.42 2.49
N ASP A 265 2.07 -21.67 3.33
CA ASP A 265 3.46 -21.95 3.67
C ASP A 265 3.64 -22.49 5.10
N ARG A 266 2.81 -22.03 6.04
CA ARG A 266 2.84 -22.53 7.43
C ARG A 266 1.45 -22.59 8.07
N VAL A 267 1.22 -23.65 8.83
CA VAL A 267 0.12 -23.72 9.79
C VAL A 267 0.60 -23.22 11.15
N VAL A 268 0.11 -22.06 11.58
CA VAL A 268 0.56 -21.38 12.81
C VAL A 268 -0.50 -20.40 13.32
N TYR A 269 -0.66 -20.32 14.65
CA TYR A 269 -1.55 -19.32 15.27
C TYR A 269 -0.91 -17.93 15.27
N GLN A 270 -1.74 -16.89 15.22
CA GLN A 270 -1.31 -15.49 15.07
C GLN A 270 -0.22 -15.09 16.06
N LYS A 271 -0.39 -15.45 17.34
CA LYS A 271 0.58 -15.11 18.39
C LYS A 271 1.96 -15.71 18.12
N ASP A 272 2.01 -16.99 17.79
CA ASP A 272 3.26 -17.71 17.54
C ASP A 272 3.92 -17.19 16.25
N PHE A 273 3.11 -16.86 15.24
CA PHE A 273 3.58 -16.20 14.02
C PHE A 273 4.23 -14.85 14.32
N GLU A 274 3.61 -14.03 15.16
CA GLU A 274 4.11 -12.71 15.56
C GLU A 274 5.40 -12.79 16.37
N GLU A 275 5.51 -13.79 17.24
CA GLU A 275 6.75 -14.09 17.97
C GLU A 275 7.88 -14.51 17.00
N SER A 276 7.55 -15.24 15.93
CA SER A 276 8.51 -15.70 14.91
C SER A 276 9.11 -14.59 14.03
N PHE A 277 8.54 -13.37 14.01
CA PHE A 277 9.08 -12.27 13.20
C PHE A 277 10.50 -11.87 13.59
N LYS A 278 10.82 -11.94 14.89
CA LYS A 278 12.16 -11.61 15.40
C LYS A 278 13.21 -12.53 14.80
N GLU A 279 12.90 -13.82 14.76
CA GLU A 279 13.78 -14.85 14.21
C GLU A 279 13.87 -14.75 12.67
N THR A 280 12.71 -14.60 12.02
CA THR A 280 12.60 -14.61 10.56
C THR A 280 13.33 -13.42 9.91
N LEU A 281 13.29 -12.26 10.55
CA LEU A 281 13.93 -11.04 10.03
C LEU A 281 15.39 -10.88 10.48
N LYS A 282 15.90 -11.79 11.33
CA LYS A 282 17.28 -11.77 11.85
C LYS A 282 17.70 -10.39 12.38
N ALA A 283 16.77 -9.68 12.98
CA ALA A 283 16.97 -8.32 13.46
C ALA A 283 16.53 -8.25 14.92
N ASP A 284 17.49 -7.91 15.79
CA ASP A 284 17.24 -7.71 17.20
C ASP A 284 16.31 -6.51 17.39
N GLY A 285 15.27 -6.68 18.20
CA GLY A 285 14.34 -5.59 18.53
C GLY A 285 13.31 -5.24 17.46
N VAL A 286 13.05 -6.11 16.47
CA VAL A 286 11.92 -5.89 15.55
C VAL A 286 10.61 -5.80 16.34
N THR A 287 9.89 -4.70 16.13
CA THR A 287 8.56 -4.48 16.70
C THR A 287 7.51 -4.48 15.61
N ILE A 288 6.33 -5.04 15.92
CA ILE A 288 5.17 -4.95 15.03
C ILE A 288 4.47 -3.63 15.32
N THR A 289 4.48 -2.72 14.35
CA THR A 289 3.66 -1.49 14.46
C THR A 289 2.27 -1.79 13.92
N ARG A 290 1.34 -2.02 14.85
CA ARG A 290 -0.07 -2.26 14.56
C ARG A 290 -0.70 -1.09 13.85
N ASN A 291 -1.48 -1.40 12.83
CA ASN A 291 -2.14 -0.40 12.00
C ASN A 291 -1.19 0.70 11.51
N TYR A 292 -0.01 0.29 11.02
CA TYR A 292 1.05 1.18 10.59
C TYR A 292 0.52 2.26 9.65
N GLY A 293 0.76 3.53 9.98
CA GLY A 293 0.38 4.67 9.16
C GLY A 293 -1.11 5.03 9.19
N GLN A 294 -1.93 4.38 10.02
CA GLN A 294 -3.32 4.79 10.21
C GLN A 294 -3.39 6.10 10.99
N THR A 295 -4.12 7.08 10.45
CA THR A 295 -4.45 8.31 11.18
C THR A 295 -5.38 7.95 12.33
N LYS A 296 -4.95 8.15 13.58
CA LYS A 296 -5.86 8.06 14.73
C LYS A 296 -6.85 9.21 14.61
N SER A 297 -8.15 8.94 14.70
CA SER A 297 -9.12 9.99 15.00
C SER A 297 -8.68 10.65 16.30
N GLU A 298 -8.65 11.98 16.35
CA GLU A 298 -8.47 12.70 17.61
C GLU A 298 -9.45 12.09 18.63
N GLU A 299 -8.95 11.44 19.68
CA GLU A 299 -9.80 11.07 20.81
C GLU A 299 -10.48 12.37 21.24
N LEU A 300 -11.82 12.36 21.22
CA LEU A 300 -12.59 13.46 21.78
C LEU A 300 -12.20 13.55 23.25
N ASP A 301 -11.32 14.49 23.57
CA ASP A 301 -10.96 14.79 24.94
C ASP A 301 -12.16 15.44 25.62
N LEU A 302 -13.03 14.60 26.18
CA LEU A 302 -14.24 15.02 26.90
C LEU A 302 -13.90 15.81 28.18
N SER A 303 -12.62 15.88 28.58
CA SER A 303 -12.18 16.75 29.66
C SER A 303 -11.96 18.21 29.21
N SER A 304 -11.87 18.44 27.89
CA SER A 304 -11.82 19.78 27.31
C SER A 304 -13.24 20.35 27.12
N PRO A 305 -13.58 21.51 27.70
CA PRO A 305 -14.89 22.14 27.53
C PRO A 305 -15.20 22.52 26.06
N PHE A 306 -14.21 22.51 25.18
CA PHE A 306 -14.35 22.77 23.75
C PHE A 306 -14.69 21.53 22.92
N ALA A 307 -14.47 20.31 23.43
CA ALA A 307 -14.84 19.08 22.72
C ALA A 307 -16.38 18.92 22.63
N ILE A 308 -17.10 19.36 23.66
CA ILE A 308 -18.57 19.42 23.66
C ILE A 308 -19.10 20.41 22.59
N PHE A 309 -18.36 21.48 22.30
CA PHE A 309 -18.74 22.43 21.23
C PHE A 309 -18.58 21.82 19.83
N LYS A 310 -17.55 21.00 19.59
CA LYS A 310 -17.42 20.22 18.34
C LYS A 310 -18.54 19.19 18.18
N LEU A 311 -19.09 18.68 19.28
CA LEU A 311 -20.20 17.71 19.29
C LEU A 311 -21.56 18.33 18.98
N MET A 312 -21.74 19.62 19.27
CA MET A 312 -23.00 20.35 19.08
C MET A 312 -23.05 21.22 17.82
N SER A 313 -21.96 21.34 17.06
CA SER A 313 -21.98 22.04 15.77
C SER A 313 -22.55 21.11 14.69
N PRO A 314 -23.67 21.45 14.03
CA PRO A 314 -24.11 20.72 12.86
C PRO A 314 -23.13 20.99 11.71
N SER A 315 -22.72 19.93 11.01
CA SER A 315 -21.94 20.00 9.77
C SER A 315 -22.73 20.60 8.61
#